data_AF-A0A383B0R7-F1
#
_entry.id   AF-A0A383B0R7-F1
#
_cell.length_a   1.000
_cell.length_b   1.000
_cell.length_c   1.000
_cell.angle_alpha   90.00
_cell.angle_beta   90.00
_cell.angle_gamma   90.00
#
_symmetry.space_group_name_H-M   'P 1'
#
loop_
_entity.id
_entity.type
_entity.pdbx_description
1 polymer ?
#
loop_
_entity_poly.entity_id
_entity_poly.type
_entity_poly.pdbx_seq_one_letter_code
_entity_poly.pdbx_strand_id
1 'polypeptide(L)'
;YPNPFNPTTTIMYDIGLMDGLSQNLSIHIYNLLGQHVRALVENKDQIGQFKVQWNGRDKFGQHMASGVYFIQLTTQTGIVKNKKMMLLK
;
A
#
# COMPACT_ATOMS: atom_id res chain seq x y z
N TYR A 1 19.85 13.35 -21.44
CA TYR A 1 19.09 12.16 -21.89
C TYR A 1 18.27 11.69 -20.70
N PRO A 2 16.92 11.84 -20.65
CA PRO A 2 16.22 11.76 -19.38
C PRO A 2 15.93 10.30 -19.02
N ASN A 3 16.33 9.94 -17.80
CA ASN A 3 16.05 8.67 -17.15
C ASN A 3 14.53 8.50 -16.92
N PRO A 4 13.87 7.52 -17.54
CA PRO A 4 12.45 7.25 -17.33
C PRO A 4 12.30 6.19 -16.24
N PHE A 5 12.73 6.48 -15.01
CA PHE A 5 12.48 5.57 -13.89
C PHE A 5 11.00 5.68 -13.53
N ASN A 6 10.20 4.69 -13.97
CA ASN A 6 8.85 4.47 -13.47
C ASN A 6 8.93 3.38 -12.39
N PRO A 7 9.27 3.72 -11.12
CA PRO A 7 9.32 2.75 -10.04
C PRO A 7 7.91 2.22 -9.76
N THR A 8 7.62 1.01 -10.23
CA THR A 8 6.43 0.28 -9.83
C THR A 8 6.79 -0.65 -8.68
N THR A 9 6.21 -0.42 -7.50
CA THR A 9 6.40 -1.27 -6.33
C THR A 9 5.30 -2.32 -6.31
N THR A 10 5.68 -3.59 -6.37
CA THR A 10 4.74 -4.71 -6.18
C THR A 10 4.68 -5.08 -4.70
N ILE A 11 3.48 -5.10 -4.15
CA ILE A 11 3.18 -5.38 -2.75
C ILE A 11 2.43 -6.71 -2.73
N MET A 12 3.07 -7.72 -2.15
CA MET A 12 2.43 -9.02 -1.90
C MET A 12 1.88 -9.03 -0.48
N TYR A 13 0.64 -9.49 -0.33
CA TYR A 13 -0.03 -9.59 0.96
C TYR A 13 -0.94 -10.81 0.98
N ASP A 14 -1.07 -11.39 2.18
CA ASP A 14 -1.86 -12.57 2.42
C ASP A 14 -3.05 -12.19 3.31
N ILE A 15 -4.24 -12.62 2.92
CA ILE A 15 -5.43 -12.55 3.75
C ILE A 15 -5.60 -13.94 4.35
N GLY A 16 -5.30 -14.04 5.65
CA GLY A 16 -5.33 -15.28 6.44
C GLY A 16 -6.64 -15.47 7.18
N LEU A 17 -6.58 -15.85 8.46
CA LEU A 17 -7.68 -15.76 9.44
C LEU A 17 -7.29 -14.77 10.55
N MET A 18 -6.69 -13.64 10.16
CA MET A 18 -6.02 -12.71 11.08
C MET A 18 -7.00 -12.11 12.10
N ASP A 19 -8.25 -11.88 11.69
CA ASP A 19 -9.34 -11.38 12.55
C ASP A 19 -10.52 -12.36 12.65
N GLY A 20 -10.27 -13.65 12.46
CA GLY A 20 -11.31 -14.68 12.46
C GLY A 20 -11.99 -14.87 11.10
N LEU A 21 -13.23 -15.34 11.10
CA LEU A 21 -13.97 -15.74 9.89
C LEU A 21 -14.44 -14.56 9.03
N SER A 22 -14.68 -13.40 9.66
CA SER A 22 -15.05 -12.16 8.98
C SER A 22 -13.86 -11.22 8.99
N GLN A 23 -13.23 -11.06 7.84
CA GLN A 23 -12.07 -10.20 7.68
C GLN A 23 -12.38 -9.11 6.68
N ASN A 24 -11.88 -7.93 6.94
CA ASN A 24 -11.94 -6.82 6.01
C ASN A 24 -10.60 -6.09 6.11
N LEU A 25 -9.85 -6.14 5.02
CA LEU A 25 -8.49 -5.66 4.95
C LEU A 25 -8.39 -4.51 3.95
N SER A 26 -7.67 -3.48 4.35
CA SER A 26 -7.36 -2.32 3.53
C SER A 26 -5.86 -2.07 3.52
N ILE A 27 -5.36 -1.58 2.39
CA ILE A 27 -3.94 -1.26 2.20
C ILE A 27 -3.83 0.20 1.79
N HIS A 28 -3.15 0.97 2.62
CA HIS A 28 -2.97 2.39 2.48
C HIS A 28 -1.49 2.75 2.35
N ILE A 29 -1.20 3.80 1.59
CA ILE A 29 0.14 4.38 1.50
C ILE A 29 0.15 5.72 2.24
N TYR A 30 1.18 5.92 3.05
CA TYR A 30 1.47 7.15 3.75
C TYR A 30 2.86 7.67 3.40
N ASN A 31 3.06 8.98 3.46
CA ASN A 31 4.39 9.58 3.38
C ASN A 31 5.06 9.66 4.77
N LEU A 32 6.28 10.19 4.83
CA LEU A 32 7.04 10.39 6.08
C LEU A 32 6.32 11.23 7.14
N LEU A 33 5.40 12.11 6.73
CA LEU A 33 4.62 12.95 7.65
C LEU A 33 3.35 12.24 8.16
N GLY A 34 3.14 10.97 7.78
CA GLY A 34 1.90 10.24 8.10
C GLY A 34 0.70 10.70 7.29
N GLN A 35 0.89 11.48 6.22
CA GLN A 35 -0.22 11.90 5.37
C GLN A 35 -0.63 10.77 4.45
N HIS A 36 -1.94 10.52 4.38
CA HIS A 36 -2.51 9.50 3.49
C HIS A 36 -2.33 9.90 2.02
N VAL A 37 -1.54 9.12 1.29
CA VAL A 37 -1.24 9.33 -0.13
C VAL A 37 -2.34 8.70 -0.99
N ARG A 38 -2.66 7.42 -0.76
CA ARG A 38 -3.62 6.65 -1.55
C ARG A 38 -3.99 5.32 -0.90
N ALA A 39 -5.25 4.90 -1.09
CA ALA A 39 -5.70 3.54 -0.85
C ALA A 39 -5.42 2.66 -2.09
N LEU A 40 -4.79 1.51 -1.89
CA LEU A 40 -4.50 0.54 -2.93
C LEU A 40 -5.54 -0.58 -2.98
N VAL A 41 -6.04 -0.96 -1.81
CA VAL A 41 -7.03 -2.01 -1.60
C VAL A 41 -7.96 -1.51 -0.50
N GLU A 42 -9.26 -1.63 -0.70
CA GLU A 42 -10.26 -1.29 0.30
C GLU A 42 -11.22 -2.48 0.47
N ASN A 43 -11.58 -2.77 1.71
CA ASN A 43 -12.62 -3.73 2.07
C ASN A 43 -12.45 -5.14 1.48
N LYS A 44 -11.22 -5.65 1.39
CA LYS A 44 -10.97 -6.99 0.87
C LYS A 44 -11.17 -8.05 1.95
N ASP A 45 -12.01 -9.02 1.68
CA ASP A 45 -12.48 -10.06 2.62
C ASP A 45 -12.14 -11.49 2.19
N GLN A 46 -11.81 -11.69 0.91
CA GLN A 46 -11.47 -12.98 0.36
C GLN A 46 -10.10 -13.48 0.87
N ILE A 47 -10.07 -14.67 1.45
CA ILE A 47 -8.86 -15.38 1.89
C ILE A 47 -8.00 -15.76 0.68
N GLY A 48 -6.68 -15.61 0.81
CA GLY A 48 -5.72 -15.99 -0.23
C GLY A 48 -4.50 -15.08 -0.29
N GLN A 49 -3.64 -15.33 -1.28
CA GLN A 49 -2.47 -14.50 -1.57
C GLN A 49 -2.81 -13.53 -2.70
N PHE A 50 -2.45 -12.27 -2.50
CA PHE A 50 -2.75 -11.20 -3.44
C PHE A 50 -1.53 -10.34 -3.73
N LYS A 51 -1.60 -9.64 -4.86
CA LYS A 51 -0.58 -8.70 -5.29
C LYS A 51 -1.26 -7.41 -5.70
N VAL A 52 -0.75 -6.29 -5.21
CA VAL A 52 -1.16 -4.95 -5.63
C VAL A 52 0.06 -4.14 -6.02
N GLN A 53 -0.08 -3.29 -7.04
CA GLN A 53 1.02 -2.47 -7.54
C GLN A 53 0.77 -1.00 -7.24
N TRP A 54 1.82 -0.30 -6.84
CA TRP A 54 1.81 1.15 -6.74
C TRP A 54 2.85 1.74 -7.69
N ASN A 55 2.41 2.69 -8.51
CA ASN A 55 3.20 3.36 -9.53
C ASN A 55 3.72 4.74 -9.10
N GLY A 56 3.79 5.00 -7.79
CA GLY A 56 4.27 6.27 -7.26
C GLY A 56 3.28 7.44 -7.42
N ARG A 57 1.98 7.17 -7.63
CA ARG A 57 0.95 8.21 -7.76
C ARG A 57 0.05 8.32 -6.54
N ASP A 58 -0.42 9.53 -6.24
CA ASP A 58 -1.45 9.75 -5.22
C ASP A 58 -2.86 9.41 -5.72
N LYS A 59 -3.85 9.69 -4.87
CA LYS A 59 -5.29 9.53 -5.18
C LYS A 59 -5.79 10.41 -6.34
N PHE A 60 -5.10 11.49 -6.66
CA PHE A 60 -5.42 12.39 -7.78
C PHE A 60 -4.66 12.04 -9.06
N GLY A 61 -3.84 10.98 -9.04
CA GLY A 61 -3.02 10.55 -10.17
C GLY A 61 -1.73 11.35 -10.33
N GLN A 62 -1.40 12.27 -9.40
CA GLN A 62 -0.18 13.06 -9.45
C GLN A 62 1.02 12.23 -9.02
N HIS A 63 2.17 12.48 -9.66
CA HIS A 63 3.41 11.81 -9.30
C HIS A 63 3.94 12.31 -7.96
N MET A 64 4.17 11.37 -7.05
CA MET A 64 4.82 11.63 -5.77
C MET A 64 6.33 11.84 -5.94
N ALA A 65 6.96 12.55 -5.02
CA ALA A 65 8.41 12.78 -5.02
C ALA A 65 9.18 11.51 -4.64
N SER A 66 10.45 11.41 -5.05
CA SER A 66 11.35 10.38 -4.51
C SER A 66 11.44 10.55 -3.00
N GLY A 67 11.38 9.46 -2.25
CA GLY A 67 11.34 9.53 -0.79
C GLY A 67 10.89 8.25 -0.13
N VAL A 68 10.78 8.30 1.19
CA VAL A 68 10.30 7.17 2.00
C VAL A 68 8.79 7.24 2.13
N TYR A 69 8.15 6.09 1.97
CA TYR A 69 6.73 5.88 2.13
C TYR A 69 6.47 4.64 2.99
N PHE A 70 5.30 4.59 3.59
CA PHE A 70 4.86 3.49 4.43
C PHE A 70 3.62 2.85 3.82
N ILE A 71 3.66 1.54 3.64
CA ILE A 71 2.51 0.72 3.32
C ILE A 71 1.94 0.25 4.64
N GLN A 72 0.68 0.56 4.91
CA GLN A 72 -0.02 0.12 6.10
C GLN A 72 -1.15 -0.81 5.67
N LEU A 73 -1.18 -1.99 6.28
CA LEU A 73 -2.22 -2.98 6.12
C LEU A 73 -3.03 -2.98 7.41
N THR A 74 -4.31 -2.65 7.26
CA THR A 74 -5.24 -2.44 8.36
C THR A 74 -6.43 -3.36 8.20
N THR A 75 -6.97 -3.79 9.32
CA THR A 75 -8.22 -4.51 9.39
C THR A 75 -9.15 -3.87 10.41
N GLN A 76 -10.31 -4.47 10.65
CA GLN A 76 -11.28 -3.95 11.63
C GLN A 76 -10.73 -3.91 13.06
N THR A 77 -9.76 -4.77 13.38
CA THR A 77 -9.16 -4.84 14.72
C THR A 77 -7.98 -3.87 14.89
N GLY A 78 -7.45 -3.34 13.79
CA GLY A 78 -6.40 -2.32 13.80
C GLY A 78 -5.32 -2.51 12.74
N ILE A 79 -4.11 -2.02 13.02
CA ILE A 79 -2.97 -2.13 12.10
C ILE A 79 -2.33 -3.51 12.28
N VAL A 80 -2.33 -4.30 11.20
CA VAL A 80 -1.76 -5.66 11.22
C VAL A 80 -0.32 -5.65 10.70
N LYS A 81 0.00 -4.76 9.76
CA LYS A 81 1.36 -4.67 9.22
C LYS A 81 1.71 -3.26 8.76
N ASN A 82 2.95 -2.85 8.98
CA ASN A 82 3.51 -1.64 8.42
C ASN A 82 4.84 -1.97 7.74
N LYS A 83 5.04 -1.48 6.51
CA LYS A 83 6.24 -1.72 5.73
C LYS A 83 6.77 -0.42 5.13
N LYS A 84 8.03 -0.11 5.41
CA LYS A 84 8.75 1.00 4.79
C LYS A 84 9.15 0.65 3.36
N MET A 85 8.99 1.61 2.44
CA MET A 85 9.48 1.53 1.05
C MET A 85 10.14 2.85 0.65
N MET A 86 11.04 2.79 -0.33
CA MET A 86 11.67 3.96 -0.93
C MET A 86 11.25 4.07 -2.38
N LEU A 87 10.67 5.22 -2.76
CA LEU A 87 10.37 5.57 -4.12
C LEU A 87 11.60 6.28 -4.71
N LEU A 88 12.09 5.79 -5.85
CA LEU A 88 13.24 6.34 -6.58
C LEU A 88 12.79 6.75 -7.98
N LYS A 89 12.90 8.02 -8.33
CA LYS A 89 12.79 8.54 -9.70
C LYS A 89 14.15 8.56 -10.40
#